data_AF-A0A2Z5WX01-F1
#
_entry.id   AF-A0A2Z5WX01-F1
#
_cell.length_a   1.000
_cell.length_b   1.000
_cell.length_c   1.000
_cell.angle_alpha   90.00
_cell.angle_beta   90.00
_cell.angle_gamma   90.00
#
_symmetry.space_group_name_H-M   'P 1'
#
loop_
_entity.id
_entity.type
_entity.pdbx_description
1 polymer ?
#
loop_
_entity_poly.entity_id
_entity_poly.type
_entity_poly.pdbx_seq_one_letter_code
_entity_poly.pdbx_strand_id
1 'polypeptide(L)'
;MAIASSAIAERREVDIRILVNQDEGFAVMTRKAEILARSAAQRTFDREVLVSDVSVKITAQNPYQDQAAIILQLIVSRSEWASRPDPKVWATYFPMAKTLIGIK
;
A
#
# COMPACT_ATOMS: atom_id res chain seq x y z
N MET A 1 -1.94 28.57 27.86
CA MET A 1 -1.79 28.43 26.40
C MET A 1 -1.05 27.12 26.16
N ALA A 2 -1.79 26.04 25.89
CA ALA A 2 -1.20 24.72 25.71
C ALA A 2 -0.65 24.64 24.29
N ILE A 3 0.68 24.63 24.16
CA ILE A 3 1.32 24.20 22.92
C ILE A 3 1.08 22.70 22.79
N ALA A 4 0.11 22.34 21.94
CA ALA A 4 0.02 20.98 21.44
C ALA A 4 1.37 20.68 20.78
N SER A 5 2.18 19.86 21.46
CA SER A 5 3.39 19.32 20.86
C SER A 5 2.93 18.42 19.74
N SER A 6 2.92 18.94 18.51
CA SER A 6 2.92 18.12 17.32
C SER A 6 4.22 17.32 17.40
N ALA A 7 4.16 16.14 18.03
CA ALA A 7 5.19 15.13 17.79
C ALA A 7 5.30 15.07 16.27
N ILE A 8 6.49 15.35 15.73
CA ILE A 8 6.75 15.25 14.30
C ILE A 8 6.57 13.77 13.98
N ALA A 9 5.34 13.39 13.64
CA ALA A 9 5.00 12.07 13.19
C ALA A 9 5.62 11.96 11.80
N GLU A 10 6.86 11.46 11.73
CA GLU A 10 7.50 11.24 10.45
C GLU A 10 6.70 10.16 9.72
N ARG A 11 6.05 10.56 8.62
CA ARG A 11 5.27 9.69 7.76
C ARG A 11 6.12 9.28 6.57
N ARG A 12 6.18 7.98 6.32
CA ARG A 12 6.88 7.43 5.17
C ARG A 12 5.90 7.03 4.08
N GLU A 13 6.11 7.56 2.88
CA GLU A 13 5.42 7.11 1.67
C GLU A 13 6.25 6.09 0.91
N VAL A 14 5.64 4.97 0.51
CA VAL A 14 6.24 3.91 -0.29
C VAL A 14 5.36 3.64 -1.49
N ASP A 15 5.89 3.88 -2.69
CA ASP A 15 5.22 3.61 -3.97
C ASP A 15 5.80 2.34 -4.60
N ILE A 16 4.95 1.36 -4.90
CA ILE A 16 5.34 0.10 -5.53
C ILE A 16 4.54 -0.05 -6.81
N ARG A 17 5.25 -0.31 -7.91
CA ARG A 17 4.64 -0.65 -9.20
C ARG A 17 4.69 -2.15 -9.43
N ILE A 18 3.56 -2.71 -9.88
CA ILE A 18 3.46 -4.09 -10.34
C ILE A 18 2.94 -4.12 -11.77
N LEU A 19 3.38 -5.10 -12.56
CA LEU A 19 2.88 -5.31 -13.90
C LEU A 19 1.57 -6.07 -13.86
N VAL A 20 0.62 -5.66 -14.71
CA VAL A 20 -0.59 -6.41 -14.98
C VAL A 20 -0.21 -7.68 -15.73
N ASN A 21 -0.65 -8.82 -15.19
CA ASN A 21 -0.65 -10.08 -15.92
C ASN A 21 -2.11 -10.38 -16.31
N GLN A 22 -2.43 -10.37 -17.60
CA GLN A 22 -3.81 -10.57 -18.07
C GLN A 22 -4.31 -12.01 -17.86
N ASP A 23 -3.40 -12.97 -17.73
CA ASP A 23 -3.75 -14.34 -17.36
C ASP A 23 -4.06 -14.47 -15.86
N GLU A 24 -3.60 -13.51 -15.04
CA GLU A 24 -3.91 -13.42 -13.62
C GLU A 24 -5.14 -12.52 -13.39
N GLY A 25 -6.22 -13.10 -12.91
CA GLY A 25 -7.40 -12.32 -12.52
C GLY A 25 -7.10 -11.27 -11.43
N PHE A 26 -7.92 -10.22 -11.38
CA PHE A 26 -7.73 -9.07 -10.47
C PHE A 26 -7.55 -9.49 -8.99
N ALA A 27 -8.28 -10.51 -8.53
CA ALA A 27 -8.18 -11.01 -7.16
C ALA A 27 -6.77 -11.53 -6.81
N VAL A 28 -6.10 -12.19 -7.75
CA VAL A 28 -4.73 -12.70 -7.57
C VAL A 28 -3.76 -11.54 -7.46
N MET A 29 -3.90 -10.53 -8.32
CA MET A 29 -3.10 -9.30 -8.24
C MET A 29 -3.31 -8.56 -6.93
N THR A 30 -4.56 -8.41 -6.46
CA THR A 30 -4.85 -7.82 -5.17
C THR A 30 -4.17 -8.57 -4.03
N ARG A 31 -4.16 -9.91 -4.06
CA ARG A 31 -3.47 -10.72 -3.06
C ARG A 31 -1.96 -10.51 -3.07
N LYS A 32 -1.34 -10.37 -4.25
CA LYS A 32 0.08 -10.01 -4.37
C LYS A 32 0.34 -8.61 -3.82
N ALA A 33 -0.53 -7.65 -4.11
CA ALA A 33 -0.45 -6.29 -3.58
C ALA A 33 -0.47 -6.25 -2.05
N GLU A 34 -1.32 -7.07 -1.41
CA GLU A 34 -1.35 -7.20 0.06
C GLU A 34 -0.01 -7.68 0.62
N ILE A 35 0.60 -8.69 0.00
CA ILE A 35 1.88 -9.26 0.44
C ILE A 35 2.99 -8.21 0.30
N LEU A 36 3.01 -7.48 -0.81
CA LEU A 36 3.97 -6.41 -1.05
C LEU A 36 3.80 -5.26 -0.06
N ALA A 37 2.55 -4.83 0.18
CA ALA A 37 2.25 -3.77 1.14
C ALA A 37 2.65 -4.15 2.57
N ARG A 38 2.35 -5.37 2.99
CA ARG A 38 2.80 -5.91 4.29
C ARG A 38 4.32 -5.90 4.42
N SER A 39 5.01 -6.40 3.39
CA SER A 39 6.46 -6.47 3.39
C SER A 39 7.11 -5.08 3.43
N ALA A 40 6.53 -4.11 2.73
CA ALA A 40 6.97 -2.72 2.74
C ALA A 40 6.75 -2.03 4.09
N ALA A 41 5.55 -2.16 4.68
CA ALA A 41 5.25 -1.60 5.99
C ALA A 41 6.18 -2.18 7.06
N GLN A 42 6.35 -3.51 7.11
CA GLN A 42 7.25 -4.16 8.05
C GLN A 42 8.69 -3.65 7.91
N ARG A 43 9.25 -3.69 6.68
CA ARG A 43 10.63 -3.21 6.44
C ARG A 43 10.82 -1.75 6.82
N THR A 44 9.82 -0.91 6.60
CA THR A 44 9.90 0.52 6.94
C THR A 44 9.96 0.68 8.45
N PHE A 45 9.06 0.03 9.19
CA PHE A 45 9.08 0.10 10.64
C PHE A 45 10.35 -0.52 11.26
N ASP A 46 10.89 -1.59 10.65
CA ASP A 46 12.14 -2.22 11.12
C ASP A 46 13.37 -1.32 10.91
N ARG A 47 13.41 -0.52 9.84
CA ARG A 47 14.59 0.27 9.44
C ARG A 47 14.55 1.72 9.89
N GLU A 48 13.37 2.31 9.95
CA GLU A 48 13.17 3.75 10.16
C GLU A 48 12.53 3.99 11.53
N VAL A 49 13.33 3.99 12.60
CA VAL A 49 12.84 4.01 14.00
C VAL A 49 11.98 5.26 14.31
N LEU A 50 12.26 6.39 13.66
CA LEU A 50 11.52 7.64 13.85
C LEU A 50 10.18 7.69 13.10
N VAL A 51 9.98 6.79 12.12
CA VAL A 51 8.72 6.72 11.37
C VAL A 51 7.62 6.18 12.25
N SER A 52 6.54 6.94 12.31
CA SER A 52 5.34 6.67 13.09
C SER A 52 4.18 6.20 12.23
N ASP A 53 4.11 6.64 10.97
CA ASP A 53 3.08 6.27 9.99
C ASP A 53 3.72 5.81 8.68
N VAL A 54 3.14 4.78 8.06
CA VAL A 54 3.51 4.35 6.70
C VAL A 54 2.29 4.40 5.79
N SER A 55 2.47 4.98 4.60
CA SER A 55 1.53 4.94 3.49
C SER A 55 2.15 4.15 2.34
N VAL A 56 1.68 2.93 2.11
CA VAL A 56 2.10 2.11 0.96
C VAL A 56 1.05 2.18 -0.12
N LYS A 57 1.45 2.56 -1.33
CA LYS A 57 0.59 2.63 -2.51
C LYS A 57 1.08 1.61 -3.53
N ILE A 58 0.19 0.72 -3.96
CA ILE A 58 0.48 -0.27 -5.00
C ILE A 58 -0.23 0.15 -6.29
N THR A 59 0.55 0.46 -7.30
CA THR A 59 0.07 0.82 -8.64
C THR A 59 0.26 -0.37 -9.58
N ALA A 60 -0.82 -0.84 -10.18
CA ALA A 60 -0.76 -1.78 -11.29
C ALA A 60 -0.57 -1.01 -12.60
N GLN A 61 0.34 -1.49 -13.44
CA GLN A 61 0.63 -0.91 -14.75
C GLN A 61 0.48 -1.97 -15.85
N ASN A 62 -0.31 -1.65 -16.87
CA ASN A 62 -0.40 -2.43 -18.09
C ASN A 62 0.65 -1.89 -19.08
N PRO A 63 1.76 -2.60 -19.33
CA PRO A 63 2.85 -2.10 -20.16
C PRO A 63 2.47 -1.99 -21.65
N TYR A 64 1.43 -2.68 -22.10
CA TYR A 64 1.00 -2.66 -23.50
C TYR A 64 0.10 -1.48 -23.87
N GLN A 65 -0.62 -0.93 -22.88
CA GLN A 65 -1.63 0.11 -23.09
C GLN A 65 -1.28 1.42 -22.39
N ASP A 66 -0.09 1.51 -21.79
CA ASP A 66 0.37 2.64 -20.95
C ASP A 66 -0.65 3.09 -19.89
N GLN A 67 -1.42 2.12 -19.40
CA GLN A 67 -2.44 2.32 -18.37
C GLN A 67 -1.86 2.02 -17.00
N ALA A 68 -2.18 2.84 -16.01
CA ALA A 68 -1.82 2.58 -14.63
C ALA A 68 -2.96 2.98 -13.69
N ALA A 69 -3.17 2.17 -12.65
CA ALA A 69 -4.14 2.48 -11.60
C ALA A 69 -3.67 1.96 -10.25
N ILE A 70 -3.99 2.72 -9.20
CA ILE A 70 -3.79 2.27 -7.82
C ILE A 70 -4.78 1.14 -7.58
N ILE A 71 -4.31 -0.01 -7.11
CA ILE A 71 -5.16 -1.17 -6.80
C ILE A 71 -5.32 -1.39 -5.29
N LEU A 72 -4.35 -0.91 -4.51
CA LEU A 72 -4.31 -1.04 -3.05
C LEU A 72 -3.55 0.13 -2.44
N GLN A 73 -4.08 0.68 -1.36
CA GLN A 73 -3.37 1.61 -0.48
C GLN A 73 -3.44 1.09 0.96
N LEU A 74 -2.32 1.07 1.66
CA LEU A 74 -2.21 0.70 3.07
C LEU A 74 -1.72 1.93 3.84
N ILE A 75 -2.51 2.43 4.79
CA ILE A 75 -2.09 3.51 5.69
C ILE A 75 -2.20 3.00 7.11
N VAL A 76 -1.09 2.94 7.84
CA VAL A 76 -1.06 2.36 9.18
C VAL A 76 0.03 3.00 10.03
N SER A 77 -0.26 3.19 11.32
CA SER A 77 0.74 3.63 12.30
C SER A 77 1.56 2.46 12.86
N ARG A 78 2.72 2.75 13.42
CA ARG A 78 3.61 1.75 14.05
C ARG A 78 2.91 0.99 15.18
N SER A 79 2.15 1.69 16.02
CA SER A 79 1.46 1.10 17.16
C SER A 79 0.35 0.14 16.71
N GLU A 80 -0.44 0.55 15.72
CA GLU A 80 -1.45 -0.31 15.09
C GLU A 80 -0.79 -1.53 14.43
N TRP A 81 0.28 -1.32 13.65
CA TRP A 81 1.01 -2.38 12.97
C TRP A 81 1.57 -3.42 13.96
N ALA A 82 2.18 -2.96 15.05
CA ALA A 82 2.70 -3.83 16.10
C ALA A 82 1.59 -4.66 16.78
N SER A 83 0.40 -4.08 16.96
CA SER A 83 -0.74 -4.79 17.56
C SER A 83 -1.31 -5.89 16.67
N ARG A 84 -1.32 -5.69 15.33
CA ARG A 84 -1.94 -6.63 14.40
C ARG A 84 -1.35 -6.54 12.98
N PRO A 85 -0.17 -7.10 12.66
CA PRO A 85 0.52 -6.92 11.37
C PRO A 85 -0.16 -7.65 10.18
N ASP A 86 -1.40 -7.29 9.89
CA ASP A 86 -2.27 -7.83 8.84
C ASP A 86 -2.73 -6.68 7.93
N PRO A 87 -2.23 -6.61 6.68
CA PRO A 87 -2.53 -5.50 5.77
C PRO A 87 -4.03 -5.35 5.49
N LYS A 88 -4.82 -6.42 5.62
CA LYS A 88 -6.26 -6.39 5.32
C LYS A 88 -7.06 -5.48 6.25
N VAL A 89 -6.52 -5.16 7.42
CA VAL A 89 -7.18 -4.30 8.42
C VAL A 89 -7.18 -2.84 8.00
N TRP A 90 -6.11 -2.42 7.32
CA TRP A 90 -5.86 -1.01 6.99
C TRP A 90 -5.74 -0.76 5.48
N ALA A 91 -5.96 -1.79 4.66
CA ALA A 91 -5.93 -1.68 3.22
C ALA A 91 -7.24 -1.09 2.69
N THR A 92 -7.12 -0.05 1.89
CA THR A 92 -8.16 0.43 0.98
C THR A 92 -7.93 -0.22 -0.38
N TYR A 93 -8.96 -0.90 -0.88
CA TYR A 93 -8.93 -1.57 -2.17
C TYR A 93 -9.65 -0.74 -3.22
N PHE A 94 -9.12 -0.72 -4.44
CA PHE A 94 -9.68 0.03 -5.56
C PHE A 94 -10.15 -0.94 -6.66
N PRO A 95 -11.28 -1.64 -6.49
CA PRO A 95 -11.72 -2.67 -7.43
C PRO A 95 -12.07 -2.12 -8.83
N MET A 96 -12.43 -0.83 -8.93
CA MET A 96 -12.64 -0.15 -10.21
C MET A 96 -11.36 -0.01 -11.02
N ALA A 97 -10.18 -0.17 -10.41
CA ALA A 97 -8.91 -0.16 -11.14
C ALA A 97 -8.83 -1.26 -12.20
N LYS A 98 -9.57 -2.37 -12.05
CA LYS A 98 -9.58 -3.47 -13.02
C LYS A 98 -9.97 -3.00 -14.43
N THR A 99 -10.96 -2.10 -14.54
CA THR A 99 -11.41 -1.58 -15.84
C THR A 99 -10.39 -0.62 -16.44
N LEU A 100 -9.71 0.16 -15.60
CA LEU A 100 -8.69 1.13 -16.01
C LEU A 100 -7.41 0.46 -16.51
N ILE A 101 -7.11 -0.76 -16.06
CA ILE A 101 -5.89 -1.51 -16.44
C ILE A 101 -6.17 -2.68 -17.40
N GLY A 102 -7.40 -2.80 -17.88
CA GLY A 102 -7.79 -3.76 -18.91
C GLY A 102 -8.02 -5.20 -18.44
N ILE A 103 -8.27 -5.43 -17.14
CA ILE A 103 -8.64 -6.75 -16.60
C ILE A 103 -10.17 -6.86 -16.56
N LYS A 104 -10.71 -7.88 -17.24
CA LYS A 104 -12.16 -8.15 -17.29
C LYS A 104 -12.63 -8.94 -16.07
#